data_AF-A0A7X3XJ56-F1
#
_entry.id   AF-A0A7X3XJ56-F1
#
_cell.length_a   1.000
_cell.length_b   1.000
_cell.length_c   1.000
_cell.angle_alpha   90.00
_cell.angle_beta   90.00
_cell.angle_gamma   90.00
#
_symmetry.space_group_name_H-M   'P 1'
#
loop_
_entity.id
_entity.type
_entity.pdbx_description
1 polymer ?
#
loop_
_entity_poly.entity_id
_entity_poly.type
_entity_poly.pdbx_seq_one_letter_code
_entity_poly.pdbx_strand_id
1 'polypeptide(L)'
;MNKQIDAHERLTDVEERLTRLESLLVSINEKLEHRSNVSNVDTEKTEEFRQWVTNYVSMRLQQLVPETCDHPAEVALQDGPYLDNTTMPCTEEVEHRVKRIPIPFVREMVVQRVAENARQAGVERVDIEFFEKAATF
;
A
#
# COMPACT_ATOMS: atom_id res chain seq x y z
N MET A 1 42.23 50.18 8.33
CA MET A 1 43.00 49.10 7.69
C MET A 1 42.69 47.73 8.31
N ASN A 2 42.84 47.53 9.62
CA ASN A 2 42.64 46.22 10.27
C ASN A 2 41.25 45.56 10.06
N LYS A 3 40.15 46.33 9.97
CA LYS A 3 38.81 45.77 9.74
C LYS A 3 38.60 45.17 8.34
N GLN A 4 39.29 45.68 7.32
CA GLN A 4 39.22 45.14 5.96
C GLN A 4 40.01 43.84 5.84
N ILE A 5 41.09 43.70 6.61
CA ILE A 5 41.93 42.50 6.64
C ILE A 5 41.16 41.34 7.30
N ASP A 6 40.50 41.60 8.45
CA ASP A 6 39.63 40.64 9.14
C ASP A 6 38.45 40.16 8.26
N ALA A 7 37.83 41.08 7.53
CA ALA A 7 36.74 40.74 6.61
C ALA A 7 37.22 39.85 5.46
N HIS A 8 38.42 40.11 4.92
CA HIS A 8 38.99 39.29 3.84
C HIS A 8 39.34 37.88 4.33
N GLU A 9 39.92 37.76 5.52
CA GLU A 9 40.27 36.47 6.13
C GLU A 9 39.03 35.60 6.39
N ARG A 10 37.94 36.22 6.86
CA ARG A 10 36.66 35.53 7.06
C ARG A 10 36.01 35.09 5.75
N LEU A 11 36.16 35.87 4.69
CA LEU A 11 35.65 35.50 3.37
C LEU A 11 36.42 34.30 2.80
N THR A 12 37.75 34.30 2.94
CA THR A 12 38.58 33.17 2.48
C THR A 12 38.28 31.87 3.24
N ASP A 13 38.03 31.92 4.56
CA ASP A 13 37.60 30.74 5.33
C ASP A 13 36.26 30.18 4.83
N VAL A 14 35.30 31.07 4.52
CA VAL A 14 33.99 30.68 4.00
C VAL A 14 34.11 30.05 2.61
N GLU A 15 34.94 30.61 1.73
CA GLU A 15 35.19 30.08 0.39
C GLU A 15 35.80 28.67 0.46
N GLU A 16 36.81 28.46 1.31
CA GLU A 16 37.43 27.13 1.51
C GLU A 16 36.40 26.10 2.01
N ARG A 17 35.55 26.50 2.95
CA ARG A 17 34.48 25.64 3.49
C ARG A 17 33.44 25.29 2.43
N LEU A 18 33.10 26.23 1.54
CA LEU A 18 32.19 25.98 0.43
C LEU A 18 32.79 25.00 -0.59
N THR A 19 34.05 25.18 -0.97
CA THR A 19 34.75 24.25 -1.86
C THR A 19 34.80 22.84 -1.27
N ARG A 20 35.03 22.72 0.03
CA ARG A 20 35.00 21.41 0.72
C ARG A 20 33.62 20.77 0.70
N LEU A 21 32.55 21.55 0.92
CA LEU A 21 31.18 21.06 0.86
C LEU A 21 30.82 20.60 -0.55
N GLU A 22 31.20 21.36 -1.57
CA GLU A 22 30.96 20.99 -2.97
C GLU A 22 31.64 19.66 -3.32
N SER A 23 32.91 19.48 -2.96
CA SER A 23 33.62 18.22 -3.17
C SER A 23 32.97 17.03 -2.45
N LEU A 24 32.49 17.24 -1.23
CA LEU A 24 31.77 16.20 -0.48
C LEU A 24 30.44 15.84 -1.14
N LEU A 25 29.69 16.83 -1.64
CA LEU A 25 28.42 16.60 -2.33
C LEU A 25 28.63 15.80 -3.63
N VAL A 26 29.66 16.16 -4.41
CA VAL A 26 30.03 15.41 -5.63
C VAL A 26 30.38 13.96 -5.28
N SER A 27 31.21 13.74 -4.25
CA SER A 27 31.59 12.38 -3.83
C SER A 27 30.39 11.55 -3.33
N ILE A 28 29.45 12.17 -2.60
CA ILE A 28 28.21 11.51 -2.17
C ILE A 28 27.36 11.15 -3.37
N ASN A 29 27.20 12.07 -4.33
CA ASN A 29 26.43 11.82 -5.55
C ASN A 29 27.03 10.66 -6.35
N GLU A 30 28.35 10.65 -6.58
CA GLU A 30 29.04 9.54 -7.25
C GLU A 30 28.83 8.21 -6.54
N LYS A 31 28.89 8.17 -5.19
CA LYS A 31 28.63 6.95 -4.41
C LYS A 31 27.18 6.49 -4.50
N LEU A 32 26.23 7.41 -4.59
CA LEU A 32 24.82 7.09 -4.75
C LEU A 32 24.54 6.53 -6.16
N GLU A 33 25.13 7.11 -7.21
CA GLU A 33 25.06 6.61 -8.59
C GLU A 33 25.72 5.24 -8.76
N HIS A 34 26.83 4.98 -8.04
CA HIS A 34 27.41 3.63 -8.02
C HIS A 34 26.49 2.63 -7.31
N ARG A 35 25.79 3.05 -6.25
CA ARG A 35 24.86 2.18 -5.51
C ARG A 35 23.56 1.92 -6.29
N SER A 36 23.06 2.90 -7.04
CA SER A 36 21.88 2.74 -7.90
C SER A 36 22.16 1.75 -9.05
N ASN A 37 23.36 1.80 -9.64
CA ASN A 37 23.78 0.81 -10.65
C ASN A 37 23.88 -0.62 -10.11
N VAL A 38 24.18 -0.81 -8.82
CA VAL A 38 24.16 -2.13 -8.15
C VAL A 38 22.72 -2.58 -7.82
N SER A 39 21.75 -1.65 -7.82
CA SER A 39 20.33 -1.94 -7.57
C SER A 39 19.54 -2.41 -8.80
N ASN A 40 20.17 -2.46 -9.99
CA ASN A 40 19.68 -3.32 -11.09
C ASN A 40 20.00 -4.78 -10.75
N VAL A 41 19.37 -5.28 -9.69
CA VAL A 41 19.21 -6.71 -9.47
C VAL A 41 18.51 -7.23 -10.72
N ASP A 42 19.19 -8.09 -11.47
CA ASP A 42 18.72 -8.78 -12.68
C ASP A 42 17.24 -9.18 -12.51
N THR A 43 16.35 -8.35 -13.04
CA THR A 43 14.90 -8.56 -12.97
C THR A 43 14.53 -9.90 -13.59
N GLU A 44 15.30 -10.33 -14.59
CA GLU A 44 15.21 -11.64 -15.22
C GLU A 44 15.48 -12.79 -14.23
N LYS A 45 16.57 -12.73 -13.45
CA LYS A 45 16.87 -13.74 -12.42
C LYS A 45 15.82 -13.78 -11.31
N THR A 46 15.24 -12.63 -10.96
CA THR A 46 14.16 -12.59 -9.97
C THR A 46 12.86 -13.20 -10.50
N GLU A 47 12.58 -13.04 -11.79
CA GLU A 47 11.39 -13.61 -12.43
C GLU A 47 11.54 -15.11 -12.64
N GLU A 48 12.72 -15.58 -13.06
CA GLU A 48 13.08 -17.00 -13.11
C GLU A 48 12.94 -17.66 -11.74
N PHE A 49 13.39 -16.98 -10.68
CA PHE A 49 13.24 -17.48 -9.31
C PHE A 49 11.78 -17.55 -8.87
N ARG A 50 10.97 -16.51 -9.15
CA ARG A 50 9.52 -16.53 -8.86
C ARG A 50 8.80 -17.66 -9.59
N GLN A 51 9.11 -17.86 -10.87
CA GLN A 51 8.53 -18.92 -11.66
C GLN A 51 8.89 -20.30 -11.09
N TRP A 52 10.15 -20.47 -10.68
CA TRP A 52 10.61 -21.71 -10.04
C TRP A 52 9.89 -21.97 -8.71
N VAL A 53 9.79 -20.97 -7.83
CA VAL A 53 9.08 -21.10 -6.54
C VAL A 53 7.61 -21.47 -6.78
N THR A 54 6.96 -20.80 -7.73
CA THR A 54 5.55 -21.05 -8.08
C THR A 54 5.33 -22.49 -8.54
N ASN A 55 6.22 -23.00 -9.41
CA ASN A 55 6.17 -24.37 -9.89
C ASN A 55 6.40 -25.38 -8.75
N TYR A 56 7.39 -25.12 -7.89
CA TYR A 56 7.73 -25.99 -6.77
C TYR A 56 6.60 -26.08 -5.74
N VAL A 57 6.02 -24.93 -5.36
CA VAL A 57 4.91 -24.88 -4.39
C VAL A 57 3.66 -25.55 -4.98
N SER A 58 3.34 -25.30 -6.24
CA SER A 58 2.22 -25.96 -6.92
C SER A 58 2.35 -27.49 -6.92
N MET A 59 3.54 -28.00 -7.27
CA MET A 59 3.83 -29.43 -7.23
C MET A 59 3.71 -30.01 -5.82
N ARG A 60 4.16 -29.27 -4.79
CA ARG A 60 4.07 -29.71 -3.39
C ARG A 60 2.65 -29.67 -2.83
N LEU A 61 1.85 -28.67 -3.19
CA LEU A 61 0.45 -28.59 -2.78
C LEU A 61 -0.36 -29.75 -3.35
N GLN A 62 -0.13 -30.12 -4.62
CA GLN A 62 -0.75 -31.31 -5.23
C GLN A 62 -0.43 -32.61 -4.48
N GLN A 63 0.71 -32.69 -3.80
CA GLN A 63 1.09 -33.86 -3.00
C GLN A 63 0.49 -33.87 -1.59
N LEU A 64 0.03 -32.71 -1.10
CA LEU A 64 -0.47 -32.51 0.26
C LEU A 64 -2.00 -32.51 0.35
N VAL A 65 -2.70 -32.46 -0.78
CA VAL A 65 -4.17 -32.54 -0.86
C VAL A 65 -4.57 -33.99 -1.18
N PRO A 66 -5.16 -34.74 -0.24
CA PRO A 66 -5.82 -36.00 -0.57
C PRO A 66 -7.00 -35.72 -1.53
N GLU A 67 -7.24 -36.62 -2.50
CA GLU A 67 -8.40 -36.62 -3.42
C GLU A 67 -9.78 -36.63 -2.71
N THR A 68 -9.80 -36.62 -1.38
CA THR A 68 -10.97 -36.62 -0.51
C THR A 68 -11.09 -35.35 0.32
N CYS A 69 -10.48 -34.23 -0.11
CA CYS A 69 -10.99 -32.93 0.31
C CYS A 69 -12.43 -32.82 -0.21
N ASP A 70 -13.36 -33.23 0.65
CA ASP A 70 -14.79 -33.05 0.50
C ASP A 70 -15.04 -31.55 0.46
N HIS A 71 -14.97 -30.99 -0.74
CA HIS A 71 -15.50 -29.67 -1.01
C HIS A 71 -17.01 -29.86 -0.99
N PRO A 72 -17.73 -29.40 0.06
CA PRO A 72 -19.17 -29.47 0.03
C PRO A 72 -19.62 -28.76 -1.25
N ALA A 73 -20.45 -29.46 -2.03
CA ALA A 73 -21.01 -28.94 -3.27
C ALA A 73 -21.63 -27.57 -2.99
N GLU A 74 -20.99 -26.54 -3.55
CA GLU A 74 -21.58 -25.29 -4.01
C GLU A 74 -22.79 -24.83 -3.17
N VAL A 75 -22.53 -24.39 -1.94
CA VAL A 75 -23.35 -23.29 -1.44
C VAL A 75 -22.92 -22.12 -2.29
N ALA A 76 -23.75 -21.73 -3.25
CA ALA A 76 -23.69 -20.41 -3.84
C ALA A 76 -23.89 -19.38 -2.73
N LEU A 77 -22.85 -19.19 -1.90
CA LEU A 77 -22.62 -17.97 -1.18
C LEU A 77 -22.66 -16.92 -2.26
N GLN A 78 -23.73 -16.13 -2.26
CA GLN A 78 -23.83 -14.96 -3.11
C GLN A 78 -22.65 -14.07 -2.70
N ASP A 79 -21.51 -14.27 -3.35
CA ASP A 79 -20.23 -13.64 -3.04
C ASP A 79 -20.26 -12.21 -3.61
N GLY A 80 -21.27 -11.45 -3.19
CA GLY A 80 -21.31 -10.02 -3.37
C GLY A 80 -20.25 -9.36 -2.47
N PRO A 81 -19.84 -8.14 -2.82
CA PRO A 81 -18.74 -7.46 -2.14
C PRO A 81 -19.01 -7.29 -0.64
N TYR A 82 -17.93 -7.10 0.11
CA TYR A 82 -18.00 -6.74 1.52
C TYR A 82 -17.67 -5.27 1.69
N LEU A 83 -18.22 -4.65 2.73
CA LEU A 83 -17.84 -3.31 3.12
C LEU A 83 -16.35 -3.26 3.49
N ASP A 84 -15.60 -2.32 2.90
CA ASP A 84 -14.15 -2.16 3.10
C ASP A 84 -13.74 -2.26 4.59
N ASN A 85 -12.76 -3.12 4.90
CA ASN A 85 -12.26 -3.37 6.26
C ASN A 85 -13.27 -3.98 7.25
N THR A 86 -14.37 -4.59 6.77
CA THR A 86 -15.34 -5.27 7.63
C THR A 86 -15.76 -6.63 7.04
N THR A 87 -16.35 -7.49 7.88
CA THR A 87 -16.93 -8.78 7.44
C THR A 87 -18.42 -8.65 7.08
N MET A 88 -18.93 -7.43 6.90
CA MET A 88 -20.34 -7.19 6.57
C MET A 88 -20.55 -7.27 5.06
N PRO A 89 -21.36 -8.23 4.55
CA PRO A 89 -21.61 -8.33 3.13
C PRO A 89 -22.55 -7.20 2.68
N CYS A 90 -22.31 -6.70 1.47
CA CYS A 90 -23.10 -5.65 0.85
C CYS A 90 -23.43 -6.00 -0.61
N THR A 91 -24.26 -5.18 -1.24
CA THR A 91 -24.51 -5.27 -2.68
C THR A 91 -23.47 -4.46 -3.45
N GLU A 92 -23.29 -4.76 -4.75
CA GLU A 92 -22.33 -4.04 -5.60
C GLU A 92 -22.60 -2.53 -5.66
N GLU A 93 -23.88 -2.14 -5.60
CA GLU A 93 -24.28 -0.73 -5.60
C GLU A 93 -23.73 0.02 -4.37
N VAL A 94 -23.67 -0.66 -3.22
CA VAL A 94 -23.13 -0.10 -1.98
C VAL A 94 -21.62 0.06 -2.08
N GLU A 95 -20.90 -0.93 -2.60
CA GLU A 95 -19.46 -0.84 -2.82
C GLU A 95 -19.11 0.33 -3.76
N HIS A 96 -19.84 0.46 -4.88
CA HIS A 96 -19.71 1.60 -5.79
C HIS A 96 -20.02 2.92 -5.08
N ARG A 97 -21.04 2.97 -4.22
CA ARG A 97 -21.42 4.17 -3.47
C ARG A 97 -20.34 4.61 -2.49
N VAL A 98 -19.70 3.66 -1.82
CA VAL A 98 -18.59 3.87 -0.87
C VAL A 98 -17.35 4.39 -1.61
N LYS A 99 -17.00 3.81 -2.76
CA LYS A 99 -15.87 4.27 -3.60
C LYS A 99 -16.01 5.72 -4.09
N ARG A 100 -17.24 6.23 -4.24
CA ARG A 100 -17.50 7.63 -4.61
C ARG A 100 -17.22 8.63 -3.50
N ILE A 101 -16.99 8.21 -2.26
CA ILE A 101 -16.66 9.12 -1.15
C ILE A 101 -15.18 9.53 -1.32
N PRO A 102 -14.89 10.80 -1.65
CA PRO A 102 -13.55 11.21 -2.09
C PRO A 102 -12.55 11.27 -0.93
N ILE A 103 -13.03 11.52 0.29
CA ILE A 103 -12.20 11.73 1.45
C ILE A 103 -12.04 10.39 2.20
N PRO A 104 -10.82 9.81 2.29
CA PRO A 104 -10.62 8.48 2.85
C PRO A 104 -11.13 8.31 4.28
N PHE A 105 -10.92 9.31 5.15
CA PHE A 105 -11.36 9.23 6.55
C PHE A 105 -12.89 9.22 6.66
N VAL A 106 -13.60 9.98 5.82
CA VAL A 106 -15.06 9.98 5.78
C VAL A 106 -15.58 8.64 5.30
N ARG A 107 -14.91 8.05 4.30
CA ARG A 107 -15.25 6.73 3.77
C ARG A 107 -15.16 5.67 4.85
N GLU A 108 -14.05 5.60 5.57
CA GLU A 108 -13.85 4.65 6.67
C GLU A 108 -14.88 4.86 7.79
N MET A 109 -15.13 6.11 8.17
CA MET A 109 -16.14 6.45 9.17
C MET A 109 -17.55 5.99 8.76
N VAL A 110 -17.96 6.23 7.51
CA VAL A 110 -19.27 5.81 7.00
C VAL A 110 -19.36 4.29 6.96
N VAL A 111 -18.31 3.60 6.48
CA VAL A 111 -18.29 2.13 6.41
C VAL A 111 -18.43 1.51 7.80
N GLN A 112 -17.62 1.98 8.76
CA GLN A 112 -17.67 1.48 10.13
C GLN A 112 -19.06 1.71 10.76
N ARG A 113 -19.63 2.91 10.57
CA ARG A 113 -20.95 3.27 11.09
C ARG A 113 -22.06 2.41 10.50
N VAL A 114 -22.06 2.22 9.18
CA VAL A 114 -23.04 1.37 8.49
C VAL A 114 -22.90 -0.08 8.96
N ALA A 115 -21.68 -0.58 9.12
CA ALA A 115 -21.42 -1.94 9.60
C ALA A 115 -21.89 -2.13 11.06
N GLU A 116 -21.75 -1.13 11.93
CA GLU A 116 -22.28 -1.15 13.29
C GLU A 116 -23.81 -1.12 13.31
N ASN A 117 -24.42 -0.24 12.52
CA ASN A 117 -25.88 -0.15 12.39
C ASN A 117 -26.47 -1.45 11.85
N ALA A 118 -25.83 -2.07 10.85
CA ALA A 118 -26.27 -3.35 10.27
C ALA A 118 -26.23 -4.47 11.31
N ARG A 119 -25.15 -4.54 12.12
CA ARG A 119 -25.04 -5.48 13.23
C ARG A 119 -26.11 -5.26 14.30
N GLN A 120 -26.42 -4.01 14.63
CA GLN A 120 -27.48 -3.68 15.60
C GLN A 120 -28.88 -4.02 15.07
N ALA A 121 -29.11 -3.82 13.77
CA ALA A 121 -30.38 -4.12 13.11
C ALA A 121 -30.55 -5.61 12.75
N GLY A 122 -29.51 -6.44 12.91
CA GLY A 122 -29.53 -7.85 12.52
C GLY A 122 -29.64 -8.05 11.00
N VAL A 123 -29.15 -7.09 10.22
CA VAL A 123 -29.21 -7.14 8.76
C VAL A 123 -28.08 -8.03 8.25
N GLU A 124 -28.45 -9.10 7.55
CA GLU A 124 -27.49 -10.05 7.00
C GLU A 124 -26.69 -9.47 5.83
N ARG A 125 -27.30 -8.62 4.98
CA ARG A 125 -26.64 -7.95 3.85
C ARG A 125 -27.09 -6.50 3.72
N VAL A 126 -26.13 -5.58 3.58
CA VAL A 126 -26.39 -4.15 3.40
C VAL A 126 -26.75 -3.86 1.94
N ASP A 127 -27.97 -3.39 1.72
CA ASP A 127 -28.44 -2.83 0.45
C ASP A 127 -28.26 -1.31 0.39
N ILE A 128 -28.56 -0.72 -0.77
CA ILE A 128 -28.41 0.72 -0.98
C ILE A 128 -29.37 1.55 -0.11
N GLU A 129 -30.58 1.04 0.14
CA GLU A 129 -31.57 1.75 0.96
C GLU A 129 -31.13 1.85 2.43
N PHE A 130 -30.61 0.74 2.97
CA PHE A 130 -30.04 0.70 4.31
C PHE A 130 -28.81 1.58 4.39
N PHE A 131 -27.93 1.50 3.39
CA PHE A 131 -26.74 2.33 3.33
C PHE A 131 -27.07 3.82 3.39
N GLU A 132 -28.02 4.31 2.61
CA GLU A 132 -28.40 5.74 2.60
C GLU A 132 -29.03 6.18 3.93
N LYS A 133 -29.88 5.34 4.53
CA LYS A 133 -30.47 5.62 5.86
C LYS A 133 -29.39 5.65 6.95
N ALA A 134 -28.45 4.72 6.92
CA ALA A 134 -27.40 4.57 7.92
C ALA A 134 -26.23 5.56 7.74
N ALA A 135 -26.03 6.09 6.53
CA ALA A 135 -25.00 7.06 6.19
C ALA A 135 -25.45 8.54 6.36
N THR A 136 -26.70 8.77 6.76
CA THR A 136 -27.21 10.11 7.06
C THR A 136 -26.74 10.56 8.45
N PHE A 137 -26.21 11.79 8.55
CA PHE A 137 -25.74 12.42 9.78
C PHE A 137 -26.81 13.33 10.39
#